data_AF-A0A1H3UYX0-F1
#
_entry.id   AF-A0A1H3UYX0-F1
#
_cell.length_a   1.000
_cell.length_b   1.000
_cell.length_c   1.000
_cell.angle_alpha   90.00
_cell.angle_beta   90.00
_cell.angle_gamma   90.00
#
_symmetry.space_group_name_H-M   'P 1'
#
loop_
_entity.id
_entity.type
_entity.pdbx_description
1 polymer ?
#
loop_
_entity_poly.entity_id
_entity_poly.type
_entity_poly.pdbx_seq_one_letter_code
_entity_poly.pdbx_strand_id
1 'polypeptide(L)'
;MRRLLMKSRWLLAITAAMALTACGTDQVDDVFQELDPPQINYLEEDEELLVEVMEDEDGMIGDSISDMDGDGEADEGEPEEKGGPVAEDETVMQELYLVDRNGFVAPQSLDIPKGDNEVKQTIEHLVQGGPVTEKLPSGFQAVLPAGTEVLEATVTEDGTAVVDFSDQFTEYSSEQELSILQSLTWSVTQLNDVNRLKIKVNGEELDAMPQRGTPVSSGYTRNHGINLEMSDEVDLVGTRPVVVYFLSQTDEQTYYVPVTRRIPDTENVYQAVVNELLNGPDMMSPLLTDFRSEVQMIDEPDLQNGTLILNFNEALLSQMEGTAVSEDVLNMLVLSLTEQKEVEKVAIEVESEGNLLVSTGETLTEPVSRPSMVNTGEY
;
A
#
# COMPACT_ATOMS: atom_id res chain seq x y z
N MET A 1 -3.97 -15.88 -65.57
CA MET A 1 -4.02 -17.01 -66.52
C MET A 1 -2.70 -17.78 -66.46
N ARG A 2 -2.74 -19.13 -66.49
CA ARG A 2 -1.63 -20.13 -66.39
C ARG A 2 -1.08 -20.34 -64.95
N ARG A 3 -1.41 -21.36 -64.14
CA ARG A 3 -1.60 -22.84 -64.19
C ARG A 3 -0.29 -23.68 -64.12
N LEU A 4 -0.31 -24.69 -63.22
CA LEU A 4 0.45 -25.97 -63.13
C LEU A 4 1.88 -25.98 -62.53
N LEU A 5 2.39 -26.99 -61.80
CA LEU A 5 1.93 -28.25 -61.16
C LEU A 5 3.18 -28.94 -60.50
N MET A 6 2.97 -29.90 -59.57
CA MET A 6 3.84 -31.03 -59.11
C MET A 6 4.88 -30.76 -57.99
N LYS A 7 4.81 -31.38 -56.79
CA LYS A 7 4.96 -32.80 -56.34
C LYS A 7 6.40 -33.39 -56.41
N SER A 8 7.01 -33.68 -55.25
CA SER A 8 7.72 -34.94 -54.88
C SER A 8 8.40 -34.78 -53.49
N ARG A 9 7.94 -35.42 -52.40
CA ARG A 9 8.44 -36.66 -51.77
C ARG A 9 9.98 -36.81 -51.78
N TRP A 10 10.58 -37.02 -50.61
CA TRP A 10 11.60 -38.06 -50.32
C TRP A 10 11.51 -38.44 -48.82
N LEU A 11 11.28 -39.73 -48.57
CA LEU A 11 11.45 -40.41 -47.27
C LEU A 11 12.93 -40.77 -47.11
N LEU A 12 13.45 -40.78 -45.88
CA LEU A 12 14.28 -41.91 -45.43
C LEU A 12 14.28 -42.02 -43.90
N ALA A 13 13.86 -43.19 -43.43
CA ALA A 13 13.90 -43.65 -42.05
C ALA A 13 15.16 -44.48 -41.83
N ILE A 14 15.79 -44.39 -40.66
CA ILE A 14 16.65 -45.45 -40.11
C ILE A 14 16.38 -45.59 -38.61
N THR A 15 15.77 -46.71 -38.27
CA THR A 15 15.66 -47.35 -36.96
C THR A 15 16.98 -47.99 -36.54
N ALA A 16 17.34 -47.92 -35.26
CA ALA A 16 18.19 -48.92 -34.61
C ALA A 16 17.82 -49.05 -33.13
N ALA A 17 17.12 -50.14 -32.82
CA ALA A 17 16.90 -50.64 -31.46
C ALA A 17 18.00 -51.66 -31.13
N MET A 18 18.55 -51.60 -29.91
CA MET A 18 19.16 -52.75 -29.26
C MET A 18 18.82 -52.72 -27.77
N ALA A 19 18.07 -53.73 -27.35
CA ALA A 19 17.80 -54.08 -25.97
C ALA A 19 18.85 -55.10 -25.49
N LEU A 20 19.30 -54.98 -24.25
CA LEU A 20 19.76 -56.10 -23.43
C LEU A 20 19.29 -55.90 -21.99
N THR A 21 18.37 -56.78 -21.60
CA THR A 21 17.95 -57.13 -20.25
C THR A 21 19.05 -57.94 -19.53
N ALA A 22 19.25 -57.72 -18.23
CA ALA A 22 19.34 -58.80 -17.23
C ALA A 22 19.39 -58.26 -15.79
N CYS A 23 18.67 -58.97 -14.93
CA CYS A 23 18.36 -58.76 -13.52
C CYS A 23 19.55 -58.60 -12.56
N GLY A 24 19.30 -57.84 -11.48
CA GLY A 24 20.06 -57.89 -10.24
C GLY A 24 19.26 -57.22 -9.12
N THR A 25 18.58 -58.02 -8.33
CA THR A 25 17.88 -57.64 -7.09
C THR A 25 18.90 -57.39 -5.99
N ASP A 26 18.87 -56.22 -5.35
CA ASP A 26 19.21 -56.10 -3.93
C ASP A 26 18.42 -54.96 -3.30
N GLN A 27 17.85 -55.27 -2.14
CA GLN A 27 17.12 -54.37 -1.27
C GLN A 27 18.05 -53.26 -0.81
N VAL A 28 17.65 -52.01 -1.02
CA VAL A 28 18.19 -50.88 -0.25
C VAL A 28 17.17 -50.57 0.82
N ASP A 29 17.52 -50.99 2.03
CA ASP A 29 16.85 -50.69 3.28
C ASP A 29 16.65 -49.18 3.44
N ASP A 30 15.44 -48.84 3.87
CA ASP A 30 15.09 -47.56 4.48
C ASP A 30 16.06 -47.27 5.63
N VAL A 31 16.80 -46.16 5.52
CA VAL A 31 17.40 -45.49 6.66
C VAL A 31 16.91 -44.05 6.65
N PHE A 32 15.64 -43.88 7.03
CA PHE A 32 15.23 -42.67 7.71
C PHE A 32 15.97 -42.65 9.05
N GLN A 33 16.91 -41.71 9.22
CA GLN A 33 17.34 -41.34 10.55
C GLN A 33 16.16 -40.63 11.22
N GLU A 34 15.49 -41.33 12.14
CA GLU A 34 14.66 -40.72 13.17
C GLU A 34 15.54 -39.73 13.95
N LEU A 35 15.28 -38.44 13.75
CA LEU A 35 15.68 -37.42 14.70
C LEU A 35 14.62 -37.41 15.79
N ASP A 36 15.01 -37.78 17.01
CA ASP A 36 14.17 -37.70 18.20
C ASP A 36 13.65 -36.26 18.37
N PRO A 37 12.32 -36.04 18.49
CA PRO A 37 11.81 -34.76 18.93
C PRO A 37 12.25 -34.52 20.40
N PRO A 38 12.62 -33.28 20.78
CA PRO A 38 12.93 -32.99 22.17
C PRO A 38 11.72 -33.30 23.06
N GLN A 39 11.97 -33.98 24.18
CA GLN A 39 10.94 -34.26 25.15
C GLN A 39 10.51 -32.97 25.85
N ILE A 40 9.32 -32.50 25.50
CA ILE A 40 8.63 -31.44 26.24
C ILE A 40 7.97 -32.11 27.45
N ASN A 41 8.56 -31.87 28.62
CA ASN A 41 8.03 -32.33 29.89
C ASN A 41 6.81 -31.46 30.24
N TYR A 42 5.60 -32.01 30.11
CA TYR A 42 4.39 -31.39 30.63
C TYR A 42 4.40 -31.58 32.16
N LEU A 43 4.70 -30.51 32.89
CA LEU A 43 4.30 -30.39 34.28
C LEU A 43 2.92 -29.73 34.29
N GLU A 44 1.89 -30.54 34.53
CA GLU A 44 0.71 -30.09 35.25
C GLU A 44 1.14 -29.88 36.72
N GLU A 45 0.93 -28.69 37.27
CA GLU A 45 0.42 -28.53 38.63
C GLU A 45 0.10 -27.05 38.87
N ASP A 46 -1.16 -26.83 39.27
CA ASP A 46 -1.63 -25.67 39.99
C ASP A 46 -0.69 -25.39 41.17
N GLU A 47 -0.16 -24.17 41.29
CA GLU A 47 0.06 -23.52 42.59
C GLU A 47 0.39 -22.03 42.41
N GLU A 48 -0.30 -21.22 43.21
CA GLU A 48 -0.21 -19.75 43.29
C GLU A 48 1.23 -19.29 43.57
N LEU A 49 1.73 -18.33 42.77
CA LEU A 49 3.00 -17.65 43.05
C LEU A 49 2.76 -16.18 43.39
N LEU A 50 2.66 -15.95 44.70
CA LEU A 50 2.85 -14.68 45.39
C LEU A 50 4.17 -14.02 44.96
N VAL A 51 4.09 -12.81 44.44
CA VAL A 51 5.26 -11.92 44.29
C VAL A 51 5.26 -10.96 45.46
N GLU A 52 6.14 -11.22 46.44
CA GLU A 52 6.54 -10.27 47.47
C GLU A 52 7.58 -9.30 46.89
N VAL A 53 7.31 -8.00 47.06
CA VAL A 53 8.26 -6.92 46.80
C VAL A 53 9.09 -6.74 48.06
N MET A 54 10.42 -6.84 47.94
CA MET A 54 11.36 -6.36 48.96
C MET A 54 12.38 -5.41 48.33
N GLU A 55 12.53 -4.29 49.02
CA GLU A 55 13.45 -3.17 48.80
C GLU A 55 14.90 -3.58 49.10
N ASP A 56 15.86 -2.98 48.41
CA ASP A 56 17.25 -2.94 48.86
C ASP A 56 17.82 -1.52 48.68
N GLU A 57 18.24 -0.94 49.81
CA GLU A 57 19.10 0.25 49.92
C GLU A 57 20.60 -0.14 49.88
N ASP A 58 21.40 0.90 49.56
CA ASP A 58 22.78 1.20 50.01
C ASP A 58 23.99 1.00 49.08
N GLY A 59 24.74 2.11 48.91
CA GLY A 59 26.22 2.07 48.94
C GLY A 59 27.03 3.12 48.14
N MET A 60 27.33 4.27 48.78
CA MET A 60 28.55 5.16 48.73
C MET A 60 29.26 5.50 47.38
N ILE A 61 29.82 6.70 47.14
CA ILE A 61 30.97 7.41 47.77
C ILE A 61 30.92 8.87 47.27
N GLY A 62 31.02 9.92 48.10
CA GLY A 62 32.32 10.53 48.40
C GLY A 62 32.24 11.99 48.91
N ASP A 63 32.89 12.16 50.06
CA ASP A 63 33.25 13.33 50.84
C ASP A 63 33.73 14.58 50.07
N SER A 64 33.22 15.76 50.47
CA SER A 64 34.01 17.00 50.64
C SER A 64 33.16 18.09 51.30
N ILE A 65 33.44 18.35 52.57
CA ILE A 65 32.98 19.51 53.34
C ILE A 65 33.89 20.71 53.02
N SER A 66 33.29 21.87 52.74
CA SER A 66 33.94 23.17 52.94
C SER A 66 32.95 24.14 53.60
N ASP A 67 33.31 24.57 54.80
CA ASP A 67 32.64 25.55 55.63
C ASP A 67 32.51 26.92 54.95
N MET A 68 31.35 27.57 55.07
CA MET A 68 31.28 29.04 55.11
C MET A 68 29.99 29.53 55.78
N ASP A 69 30.15 30.19 56.92
CA ASP A 69 29.14 30.89 57.72
C ASP A 69 28.34 31.94 56.92
N GLY A 70 27.05 32.12 57.24
CA GLY A 70 26.25 33.22 56.72
C GLY A 70 24.79 33.24 57.15
N ASP A 71 24.54 33.90 58.27
CA ASP A 71 23.27 34.28 58.91
C ASP A 71 22.21 34.89 57.96
N GLY A 72 20.91 34.61 58.19
CA GLY A 72 19.80 35.47 57.73
C GLY A 72 18.60 34.79 57.05
N GLU A 73 17.55 34.54 57.84
CA GLU A 73 16.10 34.50 57.52
C GLU A 73 15.62 33.81 56.22
N ALA A 74 15.02 32.61 56.38
CA ALA A 74 14.23 31.93 55.35
C ALA A 74 12.77 32.40 55.38
N ASP A 75 12.36 33.03 54.28
CA ASP A 75 10.99 33.32 53.86
C ASP A 75 10.32 32.02 53.37
N GLU A 76 9.05 31.80 53.74
CA GLU A 76 8.26 30.65 53.32
C GLU A 76 7.87 30.80 51.84
N GLY A 77 8.60 30.11 50.95
CA GLY A 77 8.25 29.94 49.54
C GLY A 77 8.11 28.46 49.21
N GLU A 78 6.90 28.04 48.86
CA GLU A 78 6.60 26.71 48.33
C GLU A 78 7.47 26.40 47.08
N PRO A 79 7.95 25.16 46.89
CA PRO A 79 8.59 24.78 45.63
C PRO A 79 7.51 24.66 44.55
N GLU A 80 7.53 25.55 43.56
CA GLU A 80 6.83 25.34 42.29
C GLU A 80 7.41 24.11 41.60
N GLU A 81 6.70 22.98 41.69
CA GLU A 81 6.81 21.89 40.72
C GLU A 81 6.43 22.44 39.34
N LYS A 82 7.43 22.75 38.52
CA LYS A 82 7.26 22.87 37.07
C LYS A 82 7.18 21.47 36.44
N GLY A 83 6.16 20.73 36.82
CA GLY A 83 5.64 19.59 36.09
C GLY A 83 4.42 20.04 35.29
N GLY A 84 4.65 20.82 34.23
CA GLY A 84 3.59 21.05 33.24
C GLY A 84 3.24 19.71 32.59
N PRO A 85 1.96 19.37 32.40
CA PRO A 85 1.60 18.16 31.69
C PRO A 85 2.22 18.24 30.30
N VAL A 86 2.97 17.20 29.92
CA VAL A 86 3.29 16.97 28.52
C VAL A 86 1.93 16.80 27.84
N ALA A 87 1.55 17.77 27.01
CA ALA A 87 0.40 17.59 26.15
C ALA A 87 0.73 16.36 25.29
N GLU A 88 -0.04 15.29 25.45
CA GLU A 88 -0.08 14.25 24.44
C GLU A 88 -0.61 14.95 23.18
N ASP A 89 0.25 15.15 22.20
CA ASP A 89 -0.15 15.70 20.91
C ASP A 89 -1.24 14.79 20.35
N GLU A 90 -2.47 15.30 20.23
CA GLU A 90 -3.58 14.54 19.66
C GLU A 90 -3.16 14.03 18.27
N THR A 91 -3.22 12.72 18.03
CA THR A 91 -2.90 12.13 16.72
C THR A 91 -4.15 11.88 15.89
N VAL A 92 -3.96 11.75 14.57
CA VAL A 92 -4.94 11.26 13.60
C VAL A 92 -4.30 10.21 12.71
N MET A 93 -5.06 9.17 12.39
CA MET A 93 -4.72 8.23 11.33
C MET A 93 -4.90 8.92 9.99
N GLN A 94 -3.85 8.93 9.17
CA GLN A 94 -3.87 9.52 7.83
C GLN A 94 -3.09 8.66 6.84
N GLU A 95 -3.53 8.61 5.59
CA GLU A 95 -2.77 7.95 4.53
C GLU A 95 -1.59 8.83 4.12
N LEU A 96 -0.39 8.27 3.99
CA LEU A 96 0.75 8.90 3.35
C LEU A 96 1.15 8.07 2.16
N TYR A 97 1.22 8.67 0.98
CA TYR A 97 1.63 7.96 -0.24
C TYR A 97 3.15 7.93 -0.31
N LEU A 98 3.72 6.84 0.20
CA LEU A 98 5.16 6.62 0.31
C LEU A 98 5.67 5.79 -0.87
N VAL A 99 7.00 5.74 -1.06
CA VAL A 99 7.62 4.89 -2.09
C VAL A 99 8.07 3.58 -1.45
N ASP A 100 7.64 2.45 -2.02
CA ASP A 100 8.06 1.12 -1.58
C ASP A 100 9.45 0.75 -2.11
N ARG A 101 9.99 -0.38 -1.64
CA ARG A 101 11.28 -0.96 -2.05
C ARG A 101 11.40 -1.23 -3.56
N ASN A 102 10.28 -1.36 -4.26
CA ASN A 102 10.21 -1.64 -5.69
C ASN A 102 10.04 -0.36 -6.53
N GLY A 103 9.90 0.80 -5.88
CA GLY A 103 9.73 2.10 -6.53
C GLY A 103 8.28 2.51 -6.77
N PHE A 104 7.29 1.74 -6.30
CA PHE A 104 5.88 2.10 -6.40
C PHE A 104 5.47 3.09 -5.32
N VAL A 105 4.61 4.04 -5.70
CA VAL A 105 3.96 4.94 -4.76
C VAL A 105 2.69 4.26 -4.22
N ALA A 106 2.61 4.00 -2.92
CA ALA A 106 1.46 3.33 -2.31
C ALA A 106 1.04 4.02 -0.99
N PRO A 107 -0.27 4.04 -0.67
CA PRO A 107 -0.74 4.61 0.60
C PRO A 107 -0.26 3.76 1.77
N GLN A 108 0.07 4.41 2.88
CA GLN A 108 0.34 3.80 4.18
C GLN A 108 -0.43 4.59 5.23
N SER A 109 -1.28 3.93 5.99
CA SER A 109 -2.05 4.58 7.06
C SER A 109 -1.18 4.69 8.30
N LEU A 110 -0.86 5.92 8.72
CA LEU A 110 0.03 6.21 9.83
C LEU A 110 -0.61 7.20 10.81
N ASP A 111 -0.37 7.00 12.10
CA ASP A 111 -0.69 7.98 13.13
C ASP A 111 0.24 9.18 13.00
N ILE A 112 -0.29 10.34 12.63
CA ILE A 112 0.45 11.60 12.61
C ILE A 112 -0.14 12.55 13.66
N PRO A 113 0.67 13.42 14.28
CA PRO A 113 0.12 14.49 15.13
C PRO A 113 -0.93 15.29 14.37
N LYS A 114 -1.92 15.86 15.04
CA LYS A 114 -2.79 16.89 14.46
C LYS A 114 -2.03 18.20 14.36
N GLY A 115 -2.45 19.04 13.43
CA GLY A 115 -1.82 20.31 13.16
C GLY A 115 -2.85 21.29 12.59
N ASP A 116 -2.55 22.58 12.72
CA ASP A 116 -3.48 23.64 12.30
C ASP A 116 -3.74 23.66 10.78
N ASN A 117 -2.82 23.07 9.99
CA ASN A 117 -2.92 23.00 8.55
C ASN A 117 -2.64 21.57 8.08
N GLU A 118 -3.71 20.83 7.81
CA GLU A 118 -3.66 19.41 7.40
C GLU A 118 -2.81 19.19 6.14
N VAL A 119 -2.92 20.08 5.14
CA VAL A 119 -2.12 19.99 3.90
C VAL A 119 -0.63 20.09 4.20
N LYS A 120 -0.24 21.12 4.96
CA LYS A 120 1.16 21.33 5.34
C LYS A 120 1.70 20.14 6.11
N GLN A 121 0.95 19.68 7.11
CA GLN A 121 1.36 18.56 7.94
C GLN A 121 1.50 17.25 7.17
N THR A 122 0.56 16.96 6.27
CA THR A 122 0.63 15.81 5.36
C THR A 122 1.93 15.80 4.58
N ILE A 123 2.29 16.94 3.99
CA ILE A 123 3.46 17.09 3.13
C ILE A 123 4.77 17.02 3.93
N GLU A 124 4.82 17.61 5.12
CA GLU A 124 5.99 17.54 6.00
C GLU A 124 6.33 16.08 6.38
N HIS A 125 5.32 15.22 6.50
CA HIS A 125 5.51 13.78 6.72
C HIS A 125 5.88 13.00 5.45
N LEU A 126 6.07 13.67 4.30
CA LEU A 126 6.63 13.06 3.09
C LEU A 126 8.11 13.41 2.91
N VAL A 127 8.72 14.16 3.83
CA VAL A 127 10.13 14.60 3.75
C VAL A 127 11.08 13.53 4.27
N GLN A 128 12.12 13.22 3.48
CA GLN A 128 13.20 12.31 3.89
C GLN A 128 13.96 12.85 5.09
N GLY A 129 14.11 12.02 6.13
CA GLY A 129 14.68 12.45 7.40
C GLY A 129 13.77 13.38 8.21
N GLY A 130 12.52 13.55 7.79
CA GLY A 130 11.49 14.32 8.48
C GLY A 130 10.79 13.54 9.60
N PRO A 131 9.66 14.06 10.12
CA PRO A 131 8.96 13.49 11.28
C PRO A 131 8.41 12.08 11.07
N VAL A 132 8.21 11.66 9.82
CA VAL A 132 7.74 10.31 9.47
C VAL A 132 8.79 9.22 9.73
N THR A 133 10.08 9.59 9.83
CA THR A 133 11.20 8.64 9.78
C THR A 133 11.08 7.50 10.79
N GLU A 134 10.70 7.80 12.03
CA GLU A 134 10.55 6.81 13.11
C GLU A 134 9.26 5.97 12.98
N LYS A 135 8.36 6.36 12.08
CA LYS A 135 7.08 5.68 11.81
C LYS A 135 7.05 5.01 10.43
N LEU A 136 8.17 5.00 9.70
CA LEU A 136 8.21 4.44 8.37
C LEU A 136 8.08 2.91 8.43
N PRO A 137 7.12 2.33 7.70
CA PRO A 137 7.01 0.90 7.53
C PRO A 137 8.27 0.27 6.93
N SER A 138 8.55 -0.98 7.29
CA SER A 138 9.65 -1.73 6.68
C SER A 138 9.51 -1.81 5.17
N GLY A 139 10.55 -1.41 4.44
CA GLY A 139 10.55 -1.38 2.98
C GLY A 139 9.87 -0.17 2.35
N PHE A 140 9.56 0.87 3.11
CA PHE A 140 9.06 2.15 2.60
C PHE A 140 10.03 3.30 2.90
N GLN A 141 9.96 4.33 2.07
CA GLN A 141 10.70 5.58 2.26
C GLN A 141 9.83 6.80 1.96
N ALA A 142 10.15 7.89 2.64
CA ALA A 142 9.65 9.22 2.32
C ALA A 142 10.12 9.68 0.93
N VAL A 143 9.36 10.59 0.32
CA VAL A 143 9.43 10.85 -1.13
C VAL A 143 10.11 12.17 -1.46
N LEU A 144 9.98 13.19 -0.61
CA LEU A 144 10.55 14.51 -0.83
C LEU A 144 12.02 14.58 -0.37
N PRO A 145 12.89 15.35 -1.04
CA PRO A 145 14.28 15.52 -0.65
C PRO A 145 14.42 15.99 0.80
N ALA A 146 15.49 15.54 1.46
CA ALA A 146 15.79 15.93 2.83
C ALA A 146 15.96 17.45 2.96
N GLY A 147 15.41 18.02 4.04
CA GLY A 147 15.46 19.46 4.28
C GLY A 147 14.49 20.30 3.44
N THR A 148 13.57 19.67 2.70
CA THR A 148 12.43 20.36 2.08
C THR A 148 11.53 20.95 3.17
N GLU A 149 11.26 22.26 3.09
CA GLU A 149 10.34 22.96 3.99
C GLU A 149 9.09 23.40 3.24
N VAL A 150 7.94 23.35 3.90
CA VAL A 150 6.68 23.93 3.41
C VAL A 150 6.55 25.35 3.95
N LEU A 151 6.85 26.34 3.09
CA LEU A 151 6.83 27.76 3.41
C LEU A 151 5.39 28.25 3.62
N GLU A 152 4.49 27.86 2.70
CA GLU A 152 3.07 28.19 2.74
C GLU A 152 2.24 27.04 2.16
N ALA A 153 1.07 26.78 2.73
CA ALA A 153 0.09 25.85 2.16
C ALA A 153 -1.31 26.43 2.34
N THR A 154 -2.05 26.58 1.24
CA THR A 154 -3.41 27.12 1.25
C THR A 154 -4.32 26.29 0.36
N VAL A 155 -5.60 26.18 0.73
CA VAL A 155 -6.63 25.55 -0.09
C VAL A 155 -7.59 26.63 -0.56
N THR A 156 -7.78 26.73 -1.87
CA THR A 156 -8.72 27.67 -2.49
C THR A 156 -10.15 27.11 -2.50
N GLU A 157 -11.15 27.97 -2.70
CA GLU A 157 -12.57 27.58 -2.72
C GLU A 157 -12.93 26.54 -3.81
N ASP A 158 -12.16 26.45 -4.89
CA ASP A 158 -12.33 25.44 -5.95
C ASP A 158 -11.61 24.11 -5.66
N GLY A 159 -11.02 23.99 -4.47
CA GLY A 159 -10.35 22.79 -3.98
C GLY A 159 -8.93 22.59 -4.52
N THR A 160 -8.24 23.68 -4.86
CA THR A 160 -6.83 23.64 -5.24
C THR A 160 -5.95 23.92 -4.02
N ALA A 161 -5.17 22.92 -3.60
CA ALA A 161 -4.08 23.09 -2.66
C ALA A 161 -2.88 23.74 -3.36
N VAL A 162 -2.54 24.97 -2.97
CA VAL A 162 -1.35 25.69 -3.43
C VAL A 162 -0.29 25.59 -2.34
N VAL A 163 0.82 24.94 -2.66
CA VAL A 163 1.90 24.65 -1.72
C VAL A 163 3.19 25.29 -2.20
N ASP A 164 3.79 26.12 -1.35
CA ASP A 164 5.07 26.77 -1.58
C ASP A 164 6.17 26.07 -0.79
N PHE A 165 7.20 25.62 -1.51
CA PHE A 165 8.31 24.86 -0.98
C PHE A 165 9.60 25.68 -0.96
N SER A 166 10.53 25.28 -0.09
CA SER A 166 11.92 25.76 -0.15
C SER A 166 12.68 25.19 -1.36
N ASP A 167 13.85 25.77 -1.66
CA ASP A 167 14.70 25.34 -2.79
C ASP A 167 15.08 23.85 -2.76
N GLN A 168 15.21 23.26 -1.57
CA GLN A 168 15.57 21.86 -1.37
C GLN A 168 14.58 20.90 -2.04
N PHE A 169 13.33 21.33 -2.25
CA PHE A 169 12.35 20.55 -3.00
C PHE A 169 12.85 20.15 -4.37
N THR A 170 13.76 20.92 -4.98
CA THR A 170 14.30 20.64 -6.32
C THR A 170 15.42 19.59 -6.33
N GLU A 171 15.91 19.14 -5.16
CA GLU A 171 17.07 18.27 -5.00
C GLU A 171 16.74 16.77 -5.12
N TYR A 172 16.06 16.38 -6.19
CA TYR A 172 15.77 14.99 -6.53
C TYR A 172 16.34 14.60 -7.91
N SER A 173 16.39 13.30 -8.20
CA SER A 173 16.79 12.81 -9.53
C SER A 173 15.63 12.85 -10.53
N SER A 174 15.91 13.00 -11.83
CA SER A 174 14.88 13.00 -12.87
C SER A 174 13.96 11.77 -12.86
N GLU A 175 14.43 10.64 -12.34
CA GLU A 175 13.66 9.39 -12.24
C GLU A 175 12.59 9.45 -11.13
N GLN A 176 12.84 10.24 -10.08
CA GLN A 176 11.93 10.41 -8.93
C GLN A 176 10.79 11.41 -9.20
N GLU A 177 10.89 12.22 -10.26
CA GLU A 177 9.98 13.36 -10.49
C GLU A 177 8.49 12.96 -10.51
N LEU A 178 8.15 11.85 -11.16
CA LEU A 178 6.76 11.37 -11.17
C LEU A 178 6.33 10.85 -9.82
N SER A 179 7.17 10.07 -9.14
CA SER A 179 6.84 9.52 -7.83
C SER A 179 6.58 10.63 -6.82
N ILE A 180 7.36 11.72 -6.86
CA ILE A 180 7.13 12.94 -6.06
C ILE A 180 5.78 13.57 -6.38
N LEU A 181 5.48 13.83 -7.66
CA LEU A 181 4.21 14.44 -8.06
C LEU A 181 3.01 13.58 -7.66
N GLN A 182 3.11 12.27 -7.88
CA GLN A 182 2.06 11.31 -7.55
C GLN A 182 1.86 11.22 -6.03
N SER A 183 2.94 11.04 -5.27
CA SER A 183 2.92 10.99 -3.80
C SER A 183 2.27 12.24 -3.20
N LEU A 184 2.74 13.43 -3.59
CA LEU A 184 2.17 14.69 -3.12
C LEU A 184 0.69 14.80 -3.46
N THR A 185 0.34 14.58 -4.74
CA THR A 185 -1.03 14.77 -5.22
C THR A 185 -1.98 13.82 -4.53
N TRP A 186 -1.65 12.53 -4.45
CA TRP A 186 -2.53 11.53 -3.85
C TRP A 186 -2.65 11.72 -2.34
N SER A 187 -1.57 12.12 -1.67
CA SER A 187 -1.61 12.45 -0.24
C SER A 187 -2.47 13.67 0.06
N VAL A 188 -2.36 14.77 -0.70
CA VAL A 188 -3.18 15.97 -0.40
C VAL A 188 -4.63 15.82 -0.86
N THR A 189 -4.89 15.10 -1.94
CA THR A 189 -6.26 14.93 -2.49
C THR A 189 -7.09 13.89 -1.74
N GLN A 190 -6.54 13.27 -0.69
CA GLN A 190 -7.36 12.52 0.26
C GLN A 190 -8.10 13.46 1.23
N LEU A 191 -7.56 14.67 1.45
CA LEU A 191 -8.12 15.64 2.40
C LEU A 191 -9.44 16.18 1.86
N ASN A 192 -10.35 16.48 2.78
CA ASN A 192 -11.65 17.03 2.42
C ASN A 192 -11.46 18.34 1.62
N ASP A 193 -12.31 18.50 0.62
CA ASP A 193 -12.33 19.67 -0.27
C ASP A 193 -11.05 19.90 -1.11
N VAL A 194 -10.09 18.98 -1.14
CA VAL A 194 -8.88 19.08 -1.99
C VAL A 194 -8.96 18.13 -3.18
N ASN A 195 -8.94 18.66 -4.39
CA ASN A 195 -9.00 17.88 -5.64
C ASN A 195 -7.81 18.12 -6.58
N ARG A 196 -6.98 19.13 -6.30
CA ARG A 196 -5.87 19.56 -7.15
C ARG A 196 -4.70 20.08 -6.33
N LEU A 197 -3.48 19.80 -6.76
CA LEU A 197 -2.24 20.35 -6.24
C LEU A 197 -1.63 21.35 -7.22
N LYS A 198 -1.19 22.50 -6.72
CA LYS A 198 -0.30 23.45 -7.41
C LYS A 198 0.95 23.69 -6.58
N ILE A 199 2.08 23.78 -7.26
CA ILE A 199 3.40 23.83 -6.63
C ILE A 199 4.05 25.19 -6.91
N LYS A 200 4.59 25.79 -5.86
CA LYS A 200 5.49 26.93 -5.90
C LYS A 200 6.82 26.55 -5.26
N VAL A 201 7.89 27.22 -5.69
CA VAL A 201 9.20 27.16 -5.03
C VAL A 201 9.65 28.59 -4.76
N ASN A 202 9.92 28.92 -3.50
CA ASN A 202 10.27 30.26 -3.05
C ASN A 202 9.31 31.35 -3.56
N GLY A 203 8.02 31.07 -3.55
CA GLY A 203 6.96 31.97 -3.97
C GLY A 203 6.71 32.05 -5.48
N GLU A 204 7.52 31.38 -6.32
CA GLU A 204 7.34 31.34 -7.77
C GLU A 204 6.55 30.10 -8.20
N GLU A 205 5.50 30.28 -9.02
CA GLU A 205 4.71 29.15 -9.57
C GLU A 205 5.53 28.34 -10.57
N LEU A 206 5.49 27.02 -10.43
CA LEU A 206 6.13 26.12 -11.38
C LEU A 206 5.19 25.84 -12.56
N ASP A 207 5.67 26.12 -13.78
CA ASP A 207 4.99 25.67 -15.00
C ASP A 207 5.30 24.20 -15.33
N ALA A 208 6.50 23.76 -14.95
CA ALA A 208 7.00 22.40 -15.12
C ALA A 208 7.92 22.03 -13.96
N MET A 209 7.99 20.75 -13.63
CA MET A 209 8.92 20.23 -12.63
C MET A 209 10.38 20.35 -13.10
N PRO A 210 11.33 20.67 -12.20
CA PRO A 210 12.68 21.09 -12.56
C PRO A 210 13.58 20.02 -13.21
N GLN A 211 13.40 18.72 -12.95
CA GLN A 211 14.40 17.71 -13.32
C GLN A 211 14.15 17.04 -14.66
N ARG A 212 12.89 16.73 -14.96
CA ARG A 212 12.44 16.05 -16.19
C ARG A 212 11.42 16.88 -16.96
N GLY A 213 10.99 18.03 -16.43
CA GLY A 213 10.14 18.98 -17.15
C GLY A 213 8.68 18.54 -17.22
N THR A 214 8.20 17.70 -16.30
CA THR A 214 6.79 17.28 -16.27
C THR A 214 5.89 18.52 -16.10
N PRO A 215 4.95 18.81 -17.02
CA PRO A 215 4.12 20.01 -16.94
C PRO A 215 3.19 20.00 -15.73
N VAL A 216 3.15 21.11 -14.98
CA VAL A 216 2.33 21.26 -13.77
C VAL A 216 1.62 22.62 -13.65
N SER A 217 1.70 23.49 -14.66
CA SER A 217 1.07 24.83 -14.68
C SER A 217 -0.44 24.83 -14.36
N SER A 218 -1.19 23.83 -14.85
CA SER A 218 -2.63 23.67 -14.57
C SER A 218 -2.92 23.01 -13.21
N GLY A 219 -1.90 22.69 -12.43
CA GLY A 219 -1.95 21.80 -11.28
C GLY A 219 -2.08 20.33 -11.66
N TYR A 220 -1.86 19.47 -10.67
CA TYR A 220 -1.89 18.01 -10.77
C TYR A 220 -3.08 17.44 -9.97
N THR A 221 -3.63 16.33 -10.41
CA THR A 221 -4.84 15.69 -9.84
C THR A 221 -4.74 14.17 -9.97
N ARG A 222 -5.58 13.40 -9.26
CA ARG A 222 -5.63 11.93 -9.39
C ARG A 222 -5.87 11.42 -10.81
N ASN A 223 -6.50 12.22 -11.69
CA ASN A 223 -6.72 11.86 -13.10
C ASN A 223 -5.41 11.73 -13.91
N HIS A 224 -4.30 12.29 -13.41
CA HIS A 224 -2.99 12.09 -14.02
C HIS A 224 -2.40 10.71 -13.70
N GLY A 225 -3.04 9.96 -12.79
CA GLY A 225 -2.66 8.61 -12.41
C GLY A 225 -1.57 8.53 -11.34
N ILE A 226 -1.21 7.29 -11.02
CA ILE A 226 -0.20 6.82 -10.08
C ILE A 226 0.38 5.51 -10.62
N ASN A 227 1.70 5.29 -10.46
CA ASN A 227 2.40 4.09 -10.93
C ASN A 227 1.98 3.70 -12.36
N LEU A 228 2.22 4.61 -13.30
CA LEU A 228 1.72 4.50 -14.67
C LEU A 228 2.36 3.29 -15.38
N GLU A 229 1.55 2.31 -15.76
CA GLU A 229 1.98 1.25 -16.67
C GLU A 229 1.93 1.80 -18.11
N MET A 230 3.07 2.34 -18.55
CA MET A 230 3.26 2.83 -19.91
C MET A 230 3.93 1.74 -20.74
N SER A 231 3.25 1.23 -21.77
CA SER A 231 3.93 0.56 -22.86
C SER A 231 4.33 1.59 -23.94
N ASP A 232 5.39 1.31 -24.70
CA ASP A 232 5.96 2.25 -25.67
C ASP A 232 5.00 2.62 -26.84
N GLU A 233 3.84 1.98 -26.95
CA GLU A 233 2.90 2.09 -28.08
C GLU A 233 1.47 2.50 -27.68
N VAL A 234 1.26 3.13 -26.52
CA VAL A 234 -0.12 3.46 -26.08
C VAL A 234 -0.72 4.62 -26.89
N ASP A 235 -1.85 4.34 -27.55
CA ASP A 235 -2.70 5.37 -28.15
C ASP A 235 -3.34 6.24 -27.06
N LEU A 236 -2.89 7.48 -26.91
CA LEU A 236 -3.42 8.43 -25.95
C LEU A 236 -4.80 9.01 -26.32
N VAL A 237 -5.21 8.92 -27.59
CA VAL A 237 -6.42 9.59 -28.10
C VAL A 237 -7.65 8.68 -27.98
N GLY A 238 -7.48 7.36 -28.05
CA GLY A 238 -8.56 6.37 -27.95
C GLY A 238 -8.66 5.62 -26.62
N THR A 239 -7.93 6.06 -25.59
CA THR A 239 -7.89 5.40 -24.29
C THR A 239 -8.10 6.37 -23.14
N ARG A 240 -8.51 5.84 -21.99
CA ARG A 240 -8.64 6.59 -20.73
C ARG A 240 -7.85 5.89 -19.62
N PRO A 241 -7.31 6.65 -18.65
CA PRO A 241 -6.67 6.06 -17.49
C PRO A 241 -7.72 5.52 -16.50
N VAL A 242 -7.45 4.35 -15.94
CA VAL A 242 -8.16 3.78 -14.77
C VAL A 242 -7.14 3.32 -13.76
N VAL A 243 -7.48 3.41 -12.47
CA VAL A 243 -6.62 2.95 -11.37
C VAL A 243 -7.15 1.60 -10.90
N VAL A 244 -6.26 0.61 -10.86
CA VAL A 244 -6.52 -0.73 -10.32
C VAL A 244 -5.53 -1.00 -9.18
N TYR A 245 -5.98 -1.69 -8.15
CA TYR A 245 -5.15 -2.04 -7.00
C TYR A 245 -4.70 -3.49 -7.11
N PHE A 246 -3.39 -3.71 -7.00
CA PHE A 246 -2.76 -5.01 -6.92
C PHE A 246 -2.09 -5.19 -5.56
N LEU A 247 -1.64 -6.40 -5.25
CA LEU A 247 -0.94 -6.70 -4.03
C LEU A 247 0.57 -6.52 -4.19
N SER A 248 1.23 -6.13 -3.12
CA SER A 248 2.67 -6.27 -2.93
C SER A 248 2.89 -6.77 -1.51
N GLN A 249 4.06 -7.33 -1.24
CA GLN A 249 4.37 -7.90 0.06
C GLN A 249 5.79 -7.58 0.50
N THR A 250 5.93 -7.34 1.80
CA THR A 250 7.20 -7.38 2.52
C THR A 250 7.28 -8.68 3.31
N ASP A 251 8.31 -8.82 4.15
CA ASP A 251 8.39 -9.95 5.08
C ASP A 251 7.39 -9.81 6.24
N GLU A 252 6.84 -8.61 6.44
CA GLU A 252 6.02 -8.23 7.59
C GLU A 252 4.55 -8.00 7.21
N GLN A 253 4.27 -7.54 5.98
CA GLN A 253 2.91 -7.18 5.57
C GLN A 253 2.63 -7.37 4.07
N THR A 254 1.39 -7.68 3.75
CA THR A 254 0.79 -7.55 2.42
C THR A 254 0.06 -6.21 2.34
N TYR A 255 0.18 -5.50 1.22
CA TYR A 255 -0.41 -4.18 1.03
C TYR A 255 -0.86 -3.96 -0.42
N TYR A 256 -1.82 -3.05 -0.59
CA TYR A 256 -2.42 -2.71 -1.88
C TYR A 256 -1.67 -1.55 -2.55
N VAL A 257 -1.27 -1.75 -3.81
CA VAL A 257 -0.56 -0.78 -4.65
C VAL A 257 -1.46 -0.33 -5.79
N PRO A 258 -1.81 0.96 -5.89
CA PRO A 258 -2.58 1.48 -7.02
C PRO A 258 -1.71 1.57 -8.26
N VAL A 259 -2.24 1.16 -9.41
CA VAL A 259 -1.58 1.18 -10.71
C VAL A 259 -2.50 1.78 -11.74
N THR A 260 -2.00 2.72 -12.53
CA THR A 260 -2.80 3.32 -13.60
C THR A 260 -2.56 2.61 -14.91
N ARG A 261 -3.64 2.05 -15.47
CA ARG A 261 -3.67 1.45 -16.80
C ARG A 261 -4.45 2.31 -17.76
N ARG A 262 -4.13 2.20 -19.04
CA ARG A 262 -4.89 2.83 -20.12
C ARG A 262 -5.76 1.77 -20.79
N ILE A 263 -7.06 1.92 -20.63
CA ILE A 263 -8.06 1.05 -21.26
C ILE A 263 -8.68 1.77 -22.46
N PRO A 264 -9.17 1.05 -23.48
CA PRO A 264 -9.98 1.64 -24.53
C PRO A 264 -11.12 2.46 -23.93
N ASP A 265 -11.48 3.56 -24.60
CA ASP A 265 -12.63 4.36 -24.19
C ASP A 265 -13.94 3.60 -24.51
N THR A 266 -14.36 2.76 -23.56
CA THR A 266 -15.54 1.89 -23.63
C THR A 266 -16.73 2.52 -22.91
N GLU A 267 -17.95 2.11 -23.29
CA GLU A 267 -19.17 2.58 -22.62
C GLU A 267 -19.26 2.07 -21.17
N ASN A 268 -18.79 0.85 -20.87
CA ASN A 268 -18.80 0.31 -19.50
C ASN A 268 -17.39 0.35 -18.87
N VAL A 269 -17.15 1.35 -18.01
CA VAL A 269 -15.87 1.51 -17.29
C VAL A 269 -15.69 0.47 -16.18
N TYR A 270 -16.78 0.12 -15.49
CA TYR A 270 -16.74 -0.80 -14.36
C TYR A 270 -16.31 -2.19 -14.81
N GLN A 271 -16.88 -2.67 -15.92
CA GLN A 271 -16.50 -3.95 -16.50
C GLN A 271 -15.03 -3.94 -16.93
N ALA A 272 -14.55 -2.83 -17.50
CA ALA A 272 -13.15 -2.71 -17.89
C ALA A 272 -12.21 -2.76 -16.69
N VAL A 273 -12.53 -2.07 -15.59
CA VAL A 273 -11.76 -2.12 -14.33
C VAL A 273 -11.69 -3.55 -13.78
N VAL A 274 -12.81 -4.27 -13.73
CA VAL A 274 -12.82 -5.66 -13.25
C VAL A 274 -12.01 -6.57 -14.18
N ASN A 275 -12.13 -6.40 -15.51
CA ASN A 275 -11.34 -7.17 -16.46
C ASN A 275 -9.83 -6.91 -16.28
N GLU A 276 -9.41 -5.67 -15.99
CA GLU A 276 -8.00 -5.37 -15.72
C GLU A 276 -7.49 -6.04 -14.43
N LEU A 277 -8.32 -6.12 -13.39
CA LEU A 277 -7.99 -6.89 -12.18
C LEU A 277 -7.85 -8.39 -12.46
N LEU A 278 -8.77 -8.96 -13.25
CA LEU A 278 -8.74 -10.37 -13.65
C LEU A 278 -7.54 -10.70 -14.56
N ASN A 279 -7.10 -9.74 -15.39
CA ASN A 279 -5.87 -9.89 -16.18
C ASN A 279 -4.61 -9.94 -15.31
N GLY A 280 -4.68 -9.43 -14.08
CA GLY A 280 -3.56 -9.38 -13.15
C GLY A 280 -2.52 -8.30 -13.51
N PRO A 281 -1.46 -8.16 -12.68
CA PRO A 281 -0.34 -7.24 -12.92
C PRO A 281 0.49 -7.64 -14.15
N ASP A 282 1.34 -6.72 -14.64
CA ASP A 282 2.31 -7.06 -15.71
C ASP A 282 3.22 -8.22 -15.27
N MET A 283 3.54 -9.15 -16.19
CA MET A 283 4.32 -10.35 -15.87
C MET A 283 5.73 -10.06 -15.34
N MET A 284 6.29 -8.90 -15.67
CA MET A 284 7.61 -8.45 -15.20
C MET A 284 7.53 -7.59 -13.93
N SER A 285 6.31 -7.22 -13.52
CA SER A 285 6.05 -6.49 -12.27
C SER A 285 6.23 -7.43 -11.07
N PRO A 286 6.76 -6.94 -9.92
CA PRO A 286 6.79 -7.71 -8.69
C PRO A 286 5.42 -7.71 -7.96
N LEU A 287 4.41 -7.02 -8.51
CA LEU A 287 3.05 -7.00 -7.97
C LEU A 287 2.37 -8.36 -8.16
N LEU A 288 1.40 -8.64 -7.29
CA LEU A 288 0.67 -9.89 -7.20
C LEU A 288 -0.83 -9.64 -7.34
N THR A 289 -1.56 -10.70 -7.66
CA THR A 289 -3.02 -10.73 -7.61
C THR A 289 -3.45 -12.01 -6.91
N ASP A 290 -4.49 -11.91 -6.10
CA ASP A 290 -5.11 -13.06 -5.46
C ASP A 290 -6.31 -13.62 -6.27
N PHE A 291 -6.59 -13.02 -7.44
CA PHE A 291 -7.56 -13.58 -8.38
C PHE A 291 -7.05 -14.89 -8.98
N ARG A 292 -7.90 -15.93 -8.91
CA ARG A 292 -7.66 -17.19 -9.61
C ARG A 292 -7.95 -17.04 -11.10
N SER A 293 -7.21 -17.78 -11.93
CA SER A 293 -7.29 -17.68 -13.40
C SER A 293 -8.68 -18.03 -13.99
N GLU A 294 -9.49 -18.76 -13.24
CA GLU A 294 -10.82 -19.22 -13.65
C GLU A 294 -11.94 -18.24 -13.29
N VAL A 295 -11.64 -17.16 -12.53
CA VAL A 295 -12.63 -16.17 -12.13
C VAL A 295 -13.14 -15.41 -13.35
N GLN A 296 -14.47 -15.32 -13.48
CA GLN A 296 -15.13 -14.61 -14.58
C GLN A 296 -16.38 -13.90 -14.06
N MET A 297 -16.66 -12.71 -14.61
CA MET A 297 -17.95 -12.07 -14.45
C MET A 297 -19.02 -12.85 -15.25
N ILE A 298 -20.19 -13.05 -14.64
CA ILE A 298 -21.35 -13.68 -15.28
C ILE A 298 -22.23 -12.62 -15.96
N ASP A 299 -22.41 -11.48 -15.29
CA ASP A 299 -23.26 -10.37 -15.74
C ASP A 299 -22.46 -9.08 -15.92
N GLU A 300 -23.02 -8.13 -16.66
CA GLU A 300 -22.47 -6.78 -16.72
C GLU A 300 -22.65 -6.07 -15.36
N PRO A 301 -21.67 -5.30 -14.88
CA PRO A 301 -21.80 -4.54 -13.64
C PRO A 301 -22.98 -3.57 -13.67
N ASP A 302 -23.77 -3.55 -12.59
CA ASP A 302 -24.96 -2.71 -12.48
C ASP A 302 -24.83 -1.69 -11.34
N LEU A 303 -24.88 -0.40 -11.67
CA LEU A 303 -24.76 0.69 -10.71
C LEU A 303 -26.14 1.18 -10.26
N GLN A 304 -26.45 0.98 -8.99
CA GLN A 304 -27.70 1.40 -8.38
C GLN A 304 -27.45 2.29 -7.16
N ASN A 305 -27.81 3.57 -7.25
CA ASN A 305 -27.74 4.52 -6.13
C ASN A 305 -26.38 4.52 -5.40
N GLY A 306 -25.27 4.53 -6.15
CA GLY A 306 -23.91 4.51 -5.58
C GLY A 306 -23.38 3.10 -5.25
N THR A 307 -24.21 2.07 -5.31
CA THR A 307 -23.78 0.68 -5.13
C THR A 307 -23.60 -0.02 -6.47
N LEU A 308 -22.39 -0.48 -6.75
CA LEU A 308 -22.06 -1.28 -7.93
C LEU A 308 -22.20 -2.77 -7.61
N ILE A 309 -23.08 -3.46 -8.32
CA ILE A 309 -23.33 -4.89 -8.16
C ILE A 309 -22.50 -5.67 -9.17
N LEU A 310 -21.75 -6.66 -8.69
CA LEU A 310 -20.91 -7.54 -9.48
C LEU A 310 -21.32 -9.00 -9.27
N ASN A 311 -21.49 -9.75 -10.35
CA ASN A 311 -21.81 -11.17 -10.29
C ASN A 311 -20.68 -11.99 -10.93
N PHE A 312 -20.13 -12.93 -10.19
CA PHE A 312 -19.02 -13.79 -10.61
C PHE A 312 -19.41 -15.27 -10.60
N ASN A 313 -18.60 -16.10 -11.26
CA ASN A 313 -18.69 -17.56 -11.16
C ASN A 313 -18.11 -18.10 -9.84
N GLU A 314 -18.40 -19.37 -9.54
CA GLU A 314 -17.92 -20.05 -8.32
C GLU A 314 -16.39 -20.04 -8.15
N ALA A 315 -15.62 -19.78 -9.21
CA ALA A 315 -14.17 -19.71 -9.12
C ALA A 315 -13.66 -18.56 -8.24
N LEU A 316 -14.50 -17.53 -7.98
CA LEU A 316 -14.19 -16.47 -7.03
C LEU A 316 -14.01 -17.01 -5.60
N LEU A 317 -14.66 -18.13 -5.28
CA LEU A 317 -14.61 -18.73 -3.94
C LEU A 317 -13.36 -19.60 -3.78
N SER A 318 -12.72 -19.45 -2.62
CA SER A 318 -11.61 -20.26 -2.15
C SER A 318 -12.10 -21.63 -1.69
N GLN A 319 -11.56 -22.69 -2.28
CA GLN A 319 -11.82 -24.07 -1.84
C GLN A 319 -11.04 -24.42 -0.57
N MET A 320 -9.93 -23.73 -0.31
CA MET A 320 -9.09 -23.96 0.87
C MET A 320 -9.73 -23.36 2.13
N GLU A 321 -10.52 -22.30 1.98
CA GLU A 321 -11.20 -21.58 3.07
C GLU A 321 -12.72 -21.81 3.07
N GLY A 322 -13.14 -23.02 2.71
CA GLY A 322 -14.53 -23.45 2.91
C GLY A 322 -15.58 -22.65 2.13
N THR A 323 -15.29 -22.30 0.87
CA THR A 323 -16.16 -21.49 -0.03
C THR A 323 -16.29 -20.02 0.36
N ALA A 324 -15.23 -19.43 0.91
CA ALA A 324 -15.15 -18.01 1.19
C ALA A 324 -14.52 -17.19 0.05
N VAL A 325 -14.88 -15.92 -0.07
CA VAL A 325 -14.16 -14.93 -0.89
C VAL A 325 -12.93 -14.48 -0.10
N SER A 326 -11.78 -14.38 -0.78
CA SER A 326 -10.58 -13.81 -0.17
C SER A 326 -10.79 -12.33 0.18
N GLU A 327 -10.36 -11.93 1.39
CA GLU A 327 -10.32 -10.53 1.79
C GLU A 327 -9.50 -9.66 0.83
N ASP A 328 -8.39 -10.18 0.30
CA ASP A 328 -7.56 -9.46 -0.67
C ASP A 328 -8.31 -9.22 -1.99
N VAL A 329 -9.04 -10.23 -2.47
CA VAL A 329 -9.89 -10.08 -3.67
C VAL A 329 -10.99 -9.05 -3.44
N LEU A 330 -11.65 -9.09 -2.28
CA LEU A 330 -12.67 -8.13 -1.91
C LEU A 330 -12.10 -6.70 -1.88
N ASN A 331 -10.97 -6.49 -1.19
CA ASN A 331 -10.35 -5.18 -1.07
C ASN A 331 -9.81 -4.65 -2.41
N MET A 332 -9.19 -5.49 -3.25
CA MET A 332 -8.76 -5.09 -4.60
C MET A 332 -9.94 -4.58 -5.44
N LEU A 333 -11.09 -5.26 -5.39
CA LEU A 333 -12.31 -4.83 -6.08
C LEU A 333 -12.82 -3.50 -5.54
N VAL A 334 -13.01 -3.41 -4.22
CA VAL A 334 -13.57 -2.23 -3.56
C VAL A 334 -12.68 -1.01 -3.79
N LEU A 335 -11.36 -1.13 -3.58
CA LEU A 335 -10.42 -0.03 -3.78
C LEU A 335 -10.41 0.46 -5.23
N SER A 336 -10.34 -0.45 -6.20
CA SER A 336 -10.28 -0.09 -7.63
C SER A 336 -11.57 0.55 -8.13
N LEU A 337 -12.72 0.04 -7.69
CA LEU A 337 -14.03 0.50 -8.17
C LEU A 337 -14.45 1.80 -7.51
N THR A 338 -14.08 2.02 -6.24
CA THR A 338 -14.37 3.28 -5.53
C THR A 338 -13.49 4.46 -5.95
N GLU A 339 -12.46 4.24 -6.79
CA GLU A 339 -11.81 5.35 -7.52
C GLU A 339 -12.74 5.97 -8.59
N GLN A 340 -13.80 5.26 -8.99
CA GLN A 340 -14.83 5.81 -9.88
C GLN A 340 -15.81 6.65 -9.06
N LYS A 341 -15.93 7.94 -9.40
CA LYS A 341 -16.67 8.92 -8.59
C LYS A 341 -18.13 8.57 -8.29
N GLU A 342 -18.78 7.79 -9.16
CA GLU A 342 -20.17 7.39 -8.95
C GLU A 342 -20.33 6.15 -8.05
N VAL A 343 -19.24 5.46 -7.70
CA VAL A 343 -19.26 4.22 -6.91
C VAL A 343 -18.87 4.51 -5.47
N GLU A 344 -19.83 4.40 -4.57
CA GLU A 344 -19.65 4.54 -3.12
C GLU A 344 -19.42 3.17 -2.46
N LYS A 345 -20.08 2.13 -2.99
CA LYS A 345 -20.08 0.76 -2.45
C LYS A 345 -20.04 -0.29 -3.55
N VAL A 346 -19.58 -1.49 -3.20
CA VAL A 346 -19.56 -2.66 -4.08
C VAL A 346 -20.30 -3.82 -3.42
N ALA A 347 -21.26 -4.40 -4.15
CA ALA A 347 -21.93 -5.64 -3.77
C ALA A 347 -21.38 -6.78 -4.63
N ILE A 348 -21.02 -7.90 -4.01
CA ILE A 348 -20.46 -9.06 -4.70
C ILE A 348 -21.43 -10.23 -4.57
N GLU A 349 -21.73 -10.85 -5.71
CA GLU A 349 -22.57 -12.03 -5.83
C GLU A 349 -21.79 -13.14 -6.55
N VAL A 350 -22.10 -14.39 -6.21
CA VAL A 350 -21.61 -15.57 -6.93
C VAL A 350 -22.80 -16.37 -7.42
N GLU A 351 -22.92 -16.56 -8.73
CA GLU A 351 -24.07 -17.20 -9.37
C GLU A 351 -25.41 -16.55 -8.96
N SER A 352 -25.43 -15.22 -8.78
CA SER A 352 -26.57 -14.41 -8.30
C SER A 352 -26.95 -14.63 -6.82
N GLU A 353 -26.10 -15.28 -6.03
CA GLU A 353 -26.25 -15.41 -4.58
C GLU A 353 -25.32 -14.42 -3.87
N GLY A 354 -25.88 -13.53 -3.04
CA GLY A 354 -25.15 -12.44 -2.39
C GLY A 354 -24.71 -12.71 -0.95
N ASN A 355 -25.07 -13.84 -0.34
CA ASN A 355 -24.68 -14.18 1.03
C ASN A 355 -23.37 -14.98 1.02
N LEU A 356 -22.24 -14.28 0.95
CA LEU A 356 -20.92 -14.89 0.82
C LEU A 356 -20.19 -14.88 2.16
N LEU A 357 -19.36 -15.90 2.41
CA LEU A 357 -18.41 -15.86 3.52
C LEU A 357 -17.12 -15.17 3.04
N VAL A 358 -16.46 -14.39 3.88
CA VAL A 358 -15.12 -13.84 3.63
C VAL A 358 -14.09 -14.67 4.42
N SER A 359 -12.85 -14.75 3.95
CA SER A 359 -11.77 -15.53 4.60
C SER A 359 -11.53 -15.14 6.07
N THR A 360 -11.88 -13.91 6.47
CA THR A 360 -11.90 -13.42 7.86
C THR A 360 -12.92 -14.13 8.76
N GLY A 361 -13.87 -14.88 8.18
CA GLY A 361 -14.99 -15.50 8.87
C GLY A 361 -16.26 -14.63 8.91
N GLU A 362 -16.20 -13.40 8.39
CA GLU A 362 -17.35 -12.50 8.29
C GLU A 362 -18.27 -12.90 7.14
N THR A 363 -19.56 -12.63 7.27
CA THR A 363 -20.53 -12.86 6.19
C THR A 363 -20.81 -11.54 5.47
N LEU A 364 -20.58 -11.54 4.16
CA LEU A 364 -20.95 -10.46 3.26
C LEU A 364 -22.45 -10.52 2.98
N THR A 365 -23.23 -9.72 3.69
CA THR A 365 -24.69 -9.58 3.46
C THR A 365 -25.09 -8.19 2.99
N GLU A 366 -24.17 -7.23 3.04
CA GLU A 366 -24.38 -5.84 2.66
C GLU A 366 -23.28 -5.35 1.72
N PRO A 367 -23.56 -4.33 0.88
CA PRO A 367 -22.53 -3.72 0.03
C PRO A 367 -21.37 -3.12 0.84
N VAL A 368 -20.14 -3.39 0.40
CA VAL A 368 -18.90 -2.97 1.04
C VAL A 368 -18.49 -1.59 0.58
N SER A 369 -18.18 -0.71 1.53
CA SER A 369 -17.68 0.64 1.24
C SER A 369 -16.15 0.61 1.20
N ARG A 370 -15.53 1.64 0.60
CA ARG A 370 -14.07 1.80 0.67
C ARG A 370 -13.59 1.74 2.12
N PRO A 371 -12.54 0.95 2.44
CA PRO A 371 -11.93 0.97 3.77
C PRO A 371 -11.55 2.39 4.17
N SER A 372 -11.81 2.78 5.42
CA SER A 372 -11.47 4.12 5.92
C SER A 372 -9.95 4.34 6.05
N MET A 373 -9.20 3.24 6.13
CA MET A 373 -7.74 3.24 6.18
C MET A 373 -7.24 2.14 5.23
N VAL A 374 -6.35 2.50 4.32
CA VAL A 374 -5.72 1.56 3.39
C VAL A 374 -4.29 1.30 3.84
N ASN A 375 -3.89 0.02 3.84
CA ASN A 375 -2.55 -0.42 4.25
C ASN A 375 -2.15 0.10 5.64
N THR A 376 -3.01 -0.15 6.63
CA THR A 376 -2.63 0.03 8.03
C THR A 376 -1.69 -1.10 8.40
N GLY A 377 -0.42 -0.80 8.67
CA GLY A 377 0.47 -1.81 9.19
C GLY A 377 0.49 -1.81 10.72
N GLU A 378 0.92 -2.94 11.26
CA GLU A 378 1.25 -3.10 12.67
C GLU A 378 2.76 -2.81 12.79
N TYR A 379 3.13 -1.64 13.33
CA TYR A 379 4.53 -1.20 13.44
C TYR A 379 4.92 -0.83 14.87
#